data_AF-A0A372GM27-F1
#
_entry.id   AF-A0A372GM27-F1
#
_cell.length_a   1.000
_cell.length_b   1.000
_cell.length_c   1.000
_cell.angle_alpha   90.00
_cell.angle_beta   90.00
_cell.angle_gamma   90.00
#
_symmetry.space_group_name_H-M   'P 1'
#
loop_
_entity.id
_entity.type
_entity.pdbx_description
1 polymer ?
#
loop_
_entity_poly.entity_id
_entity_poly.type
_entity_poly.pdbx_seq_one_letter_code
_entity_poly.pdbx_strand_id
1 'polypeptide(L)'
;MAVNYIVSVGDVNGRPLPAARVRLGPATGLTDPAGRFTASLDLDPAQQVSLEVDDAHHVPERCVFLGLPGSSDWDNSLVTPARSGSDVLLAVTLGRMDTSPTRNLSAEERAALMKTRGRDPGGALLFDVPRFSGIRGYDGHWNDKHAMHVPRRQLLPSTPVAPGTPGWGRFQSDMADADPAAFGRFYWLEYPARPSRPRWVVAVWSPNLPDEKPPESLDYVVFYSPHTQKSNFAEVTYPYGLAKDGPSQTYLDLAKRYMLDTYYFVYSMIAQRSRAVLVMPISNFGDLGPFTRGEGLYRALREVGLFLHRQCRTSRLGLRPPRPPNVLELAGPNLRVNTPSIAAGSFGPVPTVGKVAIGGFSTGISPVKGLMPESGFTVSTRNSPFDSSLWGVPPGGGTIPLSSWRNSWHELWDLDGFHPDTGGWPAYLDLLLRWARENEARAVRTYHSSDRVPPDPLTHPHKLWRYLTGGGLDVKVTLPAVPGIGRAQQLQNARWTSVTMDETYQRDGANERPPLIDAATDPRHPDTHHTSPRVAFPLFLQMTALGRPPRP
;
A
#
# COMPACT_ATOMS: atom_id res chain seq x y z
N MET A 1 -43.56 15.52 10.52
CA MET A 1 -44.07 14.15 10.24
C MET A 1 -42.90 13.22 10.47
N ALA A 2 -43.01 12.27 11.42
CA ALA A 2 -41.88 11.41 11.77
C ALA A 2 -41.47 10.50 10.59
N VAL A 3 -40.18 10.50 10.29
CA VAL A 3 -39.53 9.64 9.28
C VAL A 3 -38.78 8.53 10.01
N ASN A 4 -38.85 7.30 9.50
CA ASN A 4 -38.05 6.20 10.03
C ASN A 4 -36.64 6.26 9.42
N TYR A 5 -35.65 6.42 10.28
CA TYR A 5 -34.24 6.33 9.92
C TYR A 5 -33.69 4.97 10.36
N ILE A 6 -33.08 4.24 9.42
CA ILE A 6 -32.45 2.95 9.65
C ILE A 6 -30.95 3.11 9.39
N VAL A 7 -30.15 3.13 10.44
CA VAL A 7 -28.69 3.16 10.36
C VAL A 7 -28.16 1.74 10.35
N SER A 8 -27.48 1.34 9.27
CA SER A 8 -26.82 0.03 9.16
C SER A 8 -25.32 0.20 9.27
N VAL A 9 -24.69 -0.48 10.23
CA VAL A 9 -23.26 -0.37 10.55
C VAL A 9 -22.57 -1.70 10.27
N GLY A 10 -21.52 -1.66 9.45
CA GLY A 10 -20.70 -2.83 9.14
C GLY A 10 -19.21 -2.50 9.05
N ASP A 11 -18.37 -3.54 9.09
CA ASP A 11 -16.94 -3.39 8.84
C ASP A 11 -16.60 -3.41 7.33
N VAL A 12 -15.31 -3.22 7.01
CA VAL A 12 -14.81 -3.29 5.61
C VAL A 12 -15.18 -4.57 4.87
N ASN A 13 -15.52 -5.65 5.57
CA ASN A 13 -15.90 -6.94 4.99
C ASN A 13 -17.40 -7.10 4.80
N GLY A 14 -18.19 -6.07 5.12
CA GLY A 14 -19.65 -6.14 5.14
C GLY A 14 -20.18 -6.96 6.32
N ARG A 15 -19.35 -7.26 7.32
CA ARG A 15 -19.83 -7.94 8.53
C ARG A 15 -20.61 -6.91 9.38
N PRO A 16 -21.85 -7.22 9.79
CA PRO A 16 -22.58 -6.36 10.72
C PRO A 16 -21.83 -6.17 12.03
N LEU A 17 -21.87 -4.94 12.56
CA LEU A 17 -21.28 -4.61 13.86
C LEU A 17 -22.39 -4.43 14.90
N PRO A 18 -22.65 -5.45 15.74
CA PRO A 18 -23.63 -5.34 16.83
C PRO A 18 -23.07 -4.52 17.99
N ALA A 19 -23.95 -3.88 18.75
CA ALA A 19 -23.61 -3.03 19.89
C ALA A 19 -22.73 -1.80 19.57
N ALA A 20 -22.61 -1.43 18.29
CA ALA A 20 -22.04 -0.15 17.90
C ALA A 20 -22.96 0.97 18.39
N ARG A 21 -22.39 2.03 18.98
CA ARG A 21 -23.15 3.18 19.45
C ARG A 21 -23.48 4.07 18.27
N VAL A 22 -24.74 4.42 18.13
CA VAL A 22 -25.25 5.33 17.10
C VAL A 22 -25.91 6.53 17.76
N ARG A 23 -25.57 7.73 17.29
CA ARG A 23 -26.25 8.99 17.62
C ARG A 23 -26.69 9.68 16.34
N LEU A 24 -27.99 9.81 16.13
CA LEU A 24 -28.58 10.49 14.97
C LEU A 24 -29.48 11.64 15.46
N GLY A 25 -28.98 12.87 15.36
CA GLY A 25 -29.63 14.03 15.98
C GLY A 25 -29.90 13.79 17.48
N PRO A 26 -31.16 13.87 17.95
CA PRO A 26 -31.49 13.62 19.36
C PRO A 26 -31.54 12.12 19.73
N ALA A 27 -31.60 11.21 18.75
CA ALA A 27 -31.71 9.78 19.03
C ALA A 27 -30.35 9.16 19.30
N THR A 28 -30.27 8.31 20.33
CA THR A 28 -29.06 7.55 20.67
C THR A 28 -29.43 6.12 21.01
N GLY A 29 -28.63 5.16 20.56
CA GLY A 29 -28.83 3.75 20.90
C GLY A 29 -27.65 2.89 20.45
N LEU A 30 -27.86 1.58 20.52
CA LEU A 30 -26.91 0.56 20.07
C LEU A 30 -27.49 -0.19 18.87
N THR A 31 -26.63 -0.66 17.98
CA THR A 31 -27.04 -1.55 16.89
C THR A 31 -27.42 -2.94 17.39
N ASP A 32 -28.40 -3.54 16.73
CA ASP A 32 -28.87 -4.90 16.96
C ASP A 32 -27.87 -5.98 16.41
N PRO A 33 -28.17 -7.29 16.55
CA PRO A 33 -27.32 -8.35 15.99
C PRO A 33 -27.09 -8.28 14.47
N ALA A 34 -27.97 -7.61 13.73
CA ALA A 34 -27.86 -7.38 12.29
C ALA A 34 -27.13 -6.06 11.98
N GLY A 35 -26.56 -5.39 12.98
CA GLY A 35 -25.84 -4.13 12.84
C GLY A 35 -26.76 -2.93 12.56
N ARG A 36 -28.04 -3.00 12.94
CA ARG A 36 -29.03 -1.96 12.63
C ARG A 36 -29.46 -1.18 13.87
N PHE A 37 -29.65 0.12 13.70
CA PHE A 37 -30.30 1.00 14.65
C PHE A 37 -31.45 1.72 13.94
N THR A 38 -32.65 1.69 14.52
CA THR A 38 -33.85 2.32 13.95
C THR A 38 -34.39 3.39 14.88
N ALA A 39 -34.68 4.57 14.34
CA ALA A 39 -35.32 5.65 15.07
C ALA A 39 -36.36 6.37 14.20
N SER A 40 -37.55 6.59 14.75
CA SER A 40 -38.58 7.44 14.12
C SER A 40 -38.40 8.87 14.62
N LEU A 41 -37.99 9.79 13.74
CA LEU A 41 -37.64 11.16 14.10
C LEU A 41 -38.38 12.18 13.25
N ASP A 42 -38.86 13.23 13.89
CA ASP A 42 -39.33 14.44 13.22
C ASP A 42 -38.20 15.48 13.31
N LEU A 43 -37.40 15.57 12.26
CA LEU A 43 -36.22 16.44 12.19
C LEU A 43 -36.57 17.71 11.44
N ASP A 44 -36.03 18.85 11.89
CA ASP A 44 -36.19 20.14 11.22
C ASP A 44 -35.22 20.25 10.03
N PRO A 45 -35.72 20.41 8.78
CA PRO A 45 -34.87 20.60 7.61
C PRO A 45 -33.97 21.84 7.68
N ALA A 46 -34.32 22.84 8.51
CA ALA A 46 -33.51 24.05 8.69
C ALA A 46 -32.32 23.83 9.64
N GLN A 47 -32.28 22.71 10.36
CA GLN A 47 -31.20 22.38 11.29
C GLN A 47 -30.19 21.42 10.67
N GLN A 48 -28.92 21.59 11.02
CA GLN A 48 -27.90 20.60 10.71
C GLN A 48 -28.14 19.35 11.56
N VAL A 49 -28.22 18.20 10.90
CA VAL A 49 -28.35 16.91 11.57
C VAL A 49 -27.00 16.20 11.52
N SER A 50 -26.54 15.69 12.65
CA SER A 50 -25.33 14.86 12.71
C SER A 50 -25.66 13.39 12.96
N LEU A 51 -24.95 12.52 12.26
CA LEU A 51 -24.82 11.09 12.56
C LEU A 51 -23.42 10.84 13.12
N GLU A 52 -23.35 10.14 14.24
CA GLU A 52 -22.11 9.63 14.80
C GLU A 52 -22.24 8.14 15.08
N VAL A 53 -21.20 7.38 14.73
CA VAL A 53 -21.13 5.95 14.95
C VAL A 53 -19.79 5.62 15.59
N ASP A 54 -19.84 4.87 16.68
CA ASP A 54 -18.67 4.49 17.49
C ASP A 54 -18.70 2.99 17.84
N ASP A 55 -17.54 2.35 17.76
CA ASP A 55 -17.33 0.95 18.11
C ASP A 55 -15.94 0.79 18.75
N ALA A 56 -15.84 -0.05 19.79
CA ALA A 56 -14.64 -0.19 20.61
C ALA A 56 -13.38 -0.66 19.84
N HIS A 57 -13.55 -1.20 18.64
CA HIS A 57 -12.46 -1.77 17.84
C HIS A 57 -12.28 -1.10 16.47
N HIS A 58 -13.06 -0.07 16.16
CA HIS A 58 -13.00 0.64 14.88
C HIS A 58 -12.81 2.13 15.09
N VAL A 59 -12.44 2.81 14.02
CA VAL A 59 -12.35 4.25 13.95
C VAL A 59 -13.77 4.82 13.91
N PRO A 60 -14.16 5.69 14.86
CA PRO A 60 -15.50 6.25 14.85
C PRO A 60 -15.67 7.21 13.68
N GLU A 61 -16.90 7.25 13.15
CA GLU A 61 -17.29 8.07 12.01
C GLU A 61 -18.33 9.12 12.42
N ARG A 62 -18.21 10.30 11.83
CA ARG A 62 -19.16 11.40 11.98
C ARG A 62 -19.55 11.92 10.61
N CYS A 63 -20.82 12.20 10.42
CA CYS A 63 -21.37 12.78 9.21
C CYS A 63 -22.33 13.91 9.59
N VAL A 64 -22.20 15.05 8.94
CA VAL A 64 -23.13 16.18 9.04
C VAL A 64 -23.89 16.27 7.73
N PHE A 65 -25.21 16.35 7.84
CA PHE A 65 -26.12 16.57 6.73
C PHE A 65 -26.50 18.05 6.67
N LEU A 66 -26.45 18.63 5.48
CA LEU A 66 -27.02 19.95 5.21
C LEU A 66 -28.52 19.75 4.94
N GLY A 67 -29.33 19.82 5.99
CA GLY A 67 -30.74 19.48 5.99
C GLY A 67 -31.01 18.06 6.47
N LEU A 68 -32.09 17.44 5.97
CA LEU A 68 -32.51 16.10 6.43
C LEU A 68 -31.54 15.00 5.93
N PRO A 69 -31.25 13.97 6.76
CA PRO A 69 -30.56 12.78 6.29
C PRO A 69 -31.37 12.12 5.15
N GLY A 70 -30.68 11.65 4.10
CA GLY A 70 -31.36 11.23 2.87
C GLY A 70 -31.58 12.34 1.84
N SER A 71 -31.01 13.53 2.06
CA SER A 71 -30.82 14.59 1.07
C SER A 71 -29.51 14.42 0.29
N SER A 72 -29.22 15.32 -0.66
CA SER A 72 -28.06 15.25 -1.55
C SER A 72 -26.74 15.73 -0.93
N ASP A 73 -26.77 16.38 0.23
CA ASP A 73 -25.61 17.10 0.78
C ASP A 73 -25.20 16.61 2.18
N TRP A 74 -24.02 16.01 2.25
CA TRP A 74 -23.38 15.57 3.49
C TRP A 74 -21.86 15.65 3.41
N ASP A 75 -21.14 15.54 4.53
CA ASP A 75 -19.69 15.81 4.62
C ASP A 75 -18.79 14.56 4.80
N ASN A 76 -19.37 13.35 4.80
CA ASN A 76 -18.62 12.09 4.95
C ASN A 76 -18.95 11.05 3.88
N SER A 77 -17.94 10.69 3.07
CA SER A 77 -18.04 9.70 1.99
C SER A 77 -18.36 8.28 2.47
N LEU A 78 -18.07 7.96 3.72
CA LEU A 78 -18.34 6.64 4.30
C LEU A 78 -19.80 6.44 4.74
N VAL A 79 -20.63 7.47 4.61
CA VAL A 79 -22.08 7.39 4.85
C VAL A 79 -22.79 7.40 3.51
N THR A 80 -23.54 6.34 3.23
CA THR A 80 -24.36 6.21 2.02
C THR A 80 -25.84 6.33 2.39
N PRO A 81 -26.44 7.51 2.19
CA PRO A 81 -27.88 7.68 2.36
C PRO A 81 -28.65 7.11 1.17
N ALA A 82 -29.75 6.42 1.43
CA ALA A 82 -30.70 5.93 0.44
C ALA A 82 -32.13 6.09 0.97
N ARG A 83 -33.08 6.37 0.08
CA ARG A 83 -34.51 6.40 0.41
C ARG A 83 -35.18 5.12 -0.08
N SER A 84 -35.97 4.51 0.78
CA SER A 84 -36.78 3.33 0.46
C SER A 84 -38.21 3.58 0.92
N GLY A 85 -39.05 4.09 0.02
CA GLY A 85 -40.39 4.56 0.36
C GLY A 85 -40.33 5.76 1.32
N SER A 86 -40.99 5.65 2.47
CA SER A 86 -40.95 6.65 3.55
C SER A 86 -39.69 6.59 4.40
N ASP A 87 -38.91 5.51 4.30
CA ASP A 87 -37.79 5.25 5.19
C ASP A 87 -36.48 5.76 4.58
N VAL A 88 -35.57 6.21 5.44
CA VAL A 88 -34.22 6.62 5.09
C VAL A 88 -33.23 5.61 5.64
N LEU A 89 -32.51 4.92 4.75
CA LEU A 89 -31.42 4.04 5.11
C LEU A 89 -30.10 4.83 5.08
N LEU A 90 -29.32 4.74 6.16
CA LEU A 90 -27.98 5.30 6.27
C LEU A 90 -27.00 4.14 6.47
N ALA A 91 -26.30 3.73 5.41
CA ALA A 91 -25.27 2.71 5.53
C ALA A 91 -23.93 3.35 5.92
N VAL A 92 -23.29 2.82 6.96
CA VAL A 92 -22.01 3.30 7.50
C VAL A 92 -21.01 2.14 7.52
N THR A 93 -19.85 2.35 6.90
CA THR A 93 -18.74 1.38 6.95
C THR A 93 -17.65 1.87 7.90
N LEU A 94 -17.34 1.10 8.94
CA LEU A 94 -16.27 1.39 9.88
C LEU A 94 -15.00 0.61 9.52
N GLY A 95 -13.87 1.31 9.55
CA GLY A 95 -12.53 0.74 9.39
C GLY A 95 -11.78 0.73 10.70
N ARG A 96 -10.72 -0.08 10.77
CA ARG A 96 -9.83 -0.13 11.93
C ARG A 96 -8.55 0.65 11.74
N MET A 97 -8.13 0.86 10.50
CA MET A 97 -6.95 1.67 10.22
C MET A 97 -7.23 3.15 10.46
N ASP A 98 -6.35 3.77 11.23
CA ASP A 98 -6.26 5.22 11.38
C ASP A 98 -4.85 5.70 11.03
N THR A 99 -4.65 7.01 10.93
CA THR A 99 -3.32 7.56 10.72
C THR A 99 -2.42 7.26 11.92
N SER A 100 -1.23 6.73 11.66
CA SER A 100 -0.21 6.49 12.66
C SER A 100 0.41 7.81 13.11
N PRO A 101 0.41 8.12 14.43
CA PRO A 101 1.07 9.30 14.92
C PRO A 101 2.58 9.15 14.91
N THR A 102 3.26 10.17 14.46
CA THR A 102 4.69 10.11 14.18
C THR A 102 5.42 11.38 14.62
N ARG A 103 4.73 12.34 15.28
CA ARG A 103 5.38 13.35 16.14
C ARG A 103 4.57 13.55 17.42
N ASN A 104 5.23 14.03 18.45
CA ASN A 104 4.53 14.55 19.62
C ASN A 104 3.89 15.91 19.27
N LEU A 105 2.58 16.02 19.47
CA LEU A 105 1.88 17.30 19.46
C LEU A 105 2.09 17.98 20.81
N SER A 106 2.25 19.31 20.82
CA SER A 106 2.18 20.06 22.08
C SER A 106 0.77 19.93 22.70
N ALA A 107 0.66 20.17 24.01
CA ALA A 107 -0.64 20.14 24.69
C ALA A 107 -1.64 21.16 24.10
N GLU A 108 -1.14 22.32 23.68
CA GLU A 108 -1.92 23.38 23.04
C GLU A 108 -2.40 22.99 21.65
N GLU A 109 -1.51 22.42 20.82
CA GLU A 109 -1.91 21.85 19.54
C GLU A 109 -2.97 20.77 19.76
N ARG A 110 -2.70 19.79 20.62
CA ARG A 110 -3.64 18.70 20.92
C ARG A 110 -5.00 19.24 21.38
N ALA A 111 -5.02 20.23 22.27
CA ALA A 111 -6.25 20.85 22.76
C ALA A 111 -7.02 21.61 21.67
N ALA A 112 -6.32 22.37 20.80
CA ALA A 112 -6.93 23.08 19.68
C ALA A 112 -7.53 22.11 18.64
N LEU A 113 -6.82 21.01 18.35
CA LEU A 113 -7.32 19.95 17.49
C LEU A 113 -8.52 19.25 18.16
N MET A 114 -8.44 18.85 19.43
CA MET A 114 -9.56 18.21 20.16
C MET A 114 -10.82 19.08 20.19
N LYS A 115 -10.68 20.39 20.45
CA LYS A 115 -11.80 21.35 20.54
C LYS A 115 -12.58 21.48 19.22
N THR A 116 -11.91 21.29 18.08
CA THR A 116 -12.55 21.31 16.76
C THR A 116 -13.05 19.93 16.29
N ARG A 117 -12.65 18.83 16.97
CA ARG A 117 -12.69 17.47 16.40
C ARG A 117 -13.40 16.42 17.25
N GLY A 118 -13.75 16.71 18.50
CA GLY A 118 -14.45 15.77 19.39
C GLY A 118 -13.64 14.52 19.82
N ARG A 119 -12.40 14.36 19.33
CA ARG A 119 -11.45 13.33 19.77
C ARG A 119 -10.00 13.80 19.65
N ASP A 120 -9.13 13.18 20.42
CA ASP A 120 -7.69 13.32 20.32
C ASP A 120 -7.19 12.73 19.00
N PRO A 121 -6.49 13.50 18.15
CA PRO A 121 -6.11 13.01 16.83
C PRO A 121 -5.12 11.84 16.87
N GLY A 122 -4.41 11.64 17.99
CA GLY A 122 -3.12 10.95 17.93
C GLY A 122 -2.16 11.78 17.07
N GLY A 123 -0.92 12.00 17.52
CA GLY A 123 0.00 12.93 16.85
C GLY A 123 0.35 12.65 15.38
N ALA A 124 -0.46 13.05 14.41
CA ALA A 124 -0.10 13.02 12.99
C ALA A 124 1.24 13.78 12.75
N LEU A 125 2.16 13.19 11.96
CA LEU A 125 3.25 13.96 11.36
C LEU A 125 2.63 15.04 10.52
N LEU A 126 2.67 16.27 11.00
CA LEU A 126 2.25 17.43 10.25
C LEU A 126 3.43 18.37 10.17
N PHE A 127 3.85 18.68 8.95
CA PHE A 127 4.82 19.71 8.65
C PHE A 127 4.13 20.84 7.89
N ASP A 128 4.63 22.06 8.04
CA ASP A 128 4.21 23.16 7.17
C ASP A 128 4.75 22.86 5.78
N VAL A 129 3.86 22.81 4.81
CA VAL A 129 4.23 22.53 3.42
C VAL A 129 5.14 23.66 2.94
N PRO A 130 6.34 23.35 2.43
CA PRO A 130 7.24 24.33 1.87
C PRO A 130 6.50 25.23 0.87
N ARG A 131 6.68 26.55 1.02
CA ARG A 131 6.08 27.62 0.18
C ARG A 131 4.60 27.92 0.41
N PHE A 132 3.90 27.22 1.32
CA PHE A 132 2.50 27.53 1.66
C PHE A 132 2.32 27.71 3.17
N SER A 133 2.45 28.96 3.64
CA SER A 133 2.23 29.31 5.05
C SER A 133 0.83 28.90 5.50
N GLY A 134 0.73 28.19 6.63
CA GLY A 134 -0.54 27.74 7.22
C GLY A 134 -1.10 26.42 6.66
N ILE A 135 -0.50 25.85 5.61
CA ILE A 135 -0.91 24.54 5.08
C ILE A 135 -0.07 23.44 5.73
N ARG A 136 -0.73 22.47 6.37
CA ARG A 136 -0.08 21.29 6.97
C ARG A 136 -0.22 20.06 6.05
N GLY A 137 0.85 19.29 5.88
CA GLY A 137 0.85 18.01 5.15
C GLY A 137 1.34 16.84 6.01
N TYR A 138 1.04 15.60 5.64
CA TYR A 138 1.67 14.44 6.27
C TYR A 138 3.13 14.31 5.85
N ASP A 139 4.04 14.02 6.76
CA ASP A 139 5.45 13.82 6.40
C ASP A 139 5.63 12.78 5.28
N GLY A 140 6.50 13.09 4.31
CA GLY A 140 6.61 12.39 3.04
C GLY A 140 5.64 12.88 1.95
N HIS A 141 4.72 13.82 2.23
CA HIS A 141 3.84 14.43 1.22
C HIS A 141 4.55 15.37 0.26
N TRP A 142 5.60 16.06 0.73
CA TRP A 142 6.37 16.98 -0.09
C TRP A 142 7.74 16.40 -0.35
N ASN A 143 8.05 16.20 -1.64
CA ASN A 143 9.36 15.80 -2.10
C ASN A 143 9.67 16.57 -3.38
N ASP A 144 10.94 16.73 -3.69
CA ASP A 144 11.37 17.43 -4.90
C ASP A 144 11.07 16.61 -6.16
N LYS A 145 10.97 17.33 -7.28
CA LYS A 145 10.84 16.72 -8.59
C LYS A 145 12.18 16.11 -9.01
N HIS A 146 12.17 14.88 -9.52
CA HIS A 146 13.35 14.21 -10.06
C HIS A 146 13.11 13.64 -11.46
N ALA A 147 14.16 13.60 -12.28
CA ALA A 147 14.18 12.88 -13.55
C ALA A 147 14.58 11.43 -13.30
N MET A 148 13.82 10.49 -13.85
CA MET A 148 13.89 9.06 -13.56
C MET A 148 14.14 8.24 -14.81
N HIS A 149 14.96 7.21 -14.69
CA HIS A 149 15.08 6.19 -15.72
C HIS A 149 13.84 5.27 -15.70
N VAL A 150 13.19 5.17 -16.84
CA VAL A 150 12.10 4.23 -17.14
C VAL A 150 12.69 3.09 -17.97
N PRO A 151 12.88 1.89 -17.39
CA PRO A 151 13.43 0.77 -18.13
C PRO A 151 12.53 0.37 -19.27
N ARG A 152 13.13 -0.09 -20.38
CA ARG A 152 12.39 -0.72 -21.48
C ARG A 152 12.05 -2.17 -21.13
N ARG A 153 11.08 -2.75 -21.85
CA ARG A 153 10.68 -4.17 -21.66
C ARG A 153 11.88 -5.11 -21.87
N GLN A 154 12.69 -4.86 -22.90
CA GLN A 154 14.03 -5.45 -22.98
C GLN A 154 14.95 -4.51 -22.19
N LEU A 155 15.42 -4.96 -21.03
CA LEU A 155 16.30 -4.19 -20.15
C LEU A 155 17.74 -4.22 -20.66
N LEU A 156 18.22 -5.39 -21.08
CA LEU A 156 19.61 -5.56 -21.50
C LEU A 156 19.80 -5.24 -22.99
N PRO A 157 20.92 -4.60 -23.38
CA PRO A 157 21.26 -4.40 -24.78
C PRO A 157 21.55 -5.73 -25.48
N SER A 158 21.41 -5.76 -26.81
CA SER A 158 21.69 -6.95 -27.62
C SER A 158 23.19 -7.22 -27.82
N THR A 159 24.04 -6.25 -27.48
CA THR A 159 25.50 -6.33 -27.57
C THR A 159 26.14 -6.04 -26.22
N PRO A 160 27.32 -6.60 -25.91
CA PRO A 160 28.05 -6.27 -24.69
C PRO A 160 28.31 -4.77 -24.56
N VAL A 161 28.20 -4.27 -23.34
CA VAL A 161 28.46 -2.87 -23.01
C VAL A 161 29.97 -2.63 -22.92
N ALA A 162 30.45 -1.45 -23.32
CA ALA A 162 31.87 -1.12 -23.23
C ALA A 162 32.39 -1.15 -21.78
N PRO A 163 33.62 -1.63 -21.52
CA PRO A 163 34.25 -1.56 -20.21
C PRO A 163 34.21 -0.15 -19.63
N GLY A 164 33.92 -0.03 -18.32
CA GLY A 164 33.83 1.26 -17.63
C GLY A 164 32.51 2.02 -17.80
N THR A 165 31.52 1.47 -18.52
CA THR A 165 30.20 2.12 -18.65
C THR A 165 29.46 2.16 -17.32
N PRO A 166 29.13 3.36 -16.80
CA PRO A 166 28.55 3.49 -15.47
C PRO A 166 27.00 3.41 -15.46
N GLY A 167 26.46 3.16 -14.27
CA GLY A 167 25.06 3.14 -13.88
C GLY A 167 24.06 2.63 -14.91
N TRP A 168 23.04 3.45 -15.19
CA TRP A 168 21.97 3.14 -16.14
C TRP A 168 22.42 3.04 -17.60
N GLY A 169 23.65 3.47 -17.93
CA GLY A 169 24.20 3.34 -19.29
C GLY A 169 24.38 1.89 -19.74
N ARG A 170 24.35 0.93 -18.79
CA ARG A 170 24.37 -0.51 -19.06
C ARG A 170 23.00 -1.08 -19.46
N PHE A 171 21.93 -0.32 -19.26
CA PHE A 171 20.55 -0.75 -19.48
C PHE A 171 19.85 0.08 -20.56
N GLN A 172 18.86 -0.52 -21.21
CA GLN A 172 17.94 0.18 -22.06
C GLN A 172 16.87 0.87 -21.21
N SER A 173 16.87 2.20 -21.21
CA SER A 173 15.91 3.02 -20.50
C SER A 173 15.64 4.32 -21.24
N ASP A 174 14.53 4.95 -20.91
CA ASP A 174 14.15 6.28 -21.33
C ASP A 174 14.06 7.20 -20.10
N MET A 175 14.13 8.52 -20.27
CA MET A 175 14.01 9.46 -19.15
C MET A 175 12.58 9.99 -19.03
N ALA A 176 12.07 10.08 -17.80
CA ALA A 176 10.79 10.72 -17.51
C ALA A 176 10.84 11.46 -16.17
N ASP A 177 10.12 12.58 -16.10
CA ASP A 177 9.99 13.36 -14.87
C ASP A 177 9.00 12.72 -13.89
N ALA A 178 9.32 12.79 -12.60
CA ALA A 178 8.44 12.37 -11.51
C ALA A 178 8.36 13.44 -10.41
N ASP A 179 7.14 13.79 -10.03
CA ASP A 179 6.82 14.79 -9.00
C ASP A 179 5.83 14.18 -7.98
N PRO A 180 6.30 13.59 -6.88
CA PRO A 180 5.43 12.98 -5.87
C PRO A 180 4.43 13.97 -5.25
N ALA A 181 4.83 15.23 -5.06
CA ALA A 181 3.96 16.24 -4.46
C ALA A 181 2.78 16.60 -5.38
N ALA A 182 3.02 16.66 -6.69
CA ALA A 182 1.97 16.90 -7.68
C ALA A 182 1.08 15.66 -7.92
N PHE A 183 1.66 14.45 -7.91
CA PHE A 183 0.99 13.25 -8.42
C PHE A 183 0.55 12.22 -7.38
N GLY A 184 0.75 12.43 -6.08
CA GLY A 184 0.28 11.47 -5.08
C GLY A 184 0.35 11.94 -3.63
N ARG A 185 0.01 11.05 -2.71
CA ARG A 185 0.03 11.30 -1.26
C ARG A 185 0.61 10.10 -0.53
N PHE A 186 1.31 10.38 0.56
CA PHE A 186 2.01 9.40 1.38
C PHE A 186 1.40 9.38 2.79
N TYR A 187 1.00 8.20 3.26
CA TYR A 187 0.31 8.04 4.52
C TYR A 187 1.03 7.00 5.38
N TRP A 188 1.08 7.29 6.68
CA TRP A 188 1.39 6.31 7.70
C TRP A 188 0.09 5.85 8.34
N LEU A 189 -0.20 4.56 8.28
CA LEU A 189 -1.40 3.97 8.87
C LEU A 189 -1.01 3.03 10.00
N GLU A 190 -1.77 3.04 11.08
CA GLU A 190 -1.67 2.06 12.16
C GLU A 190 -2.90 1.16 12.20
N TYR A 191 -2.67 -0.11 12.49
CA TYR A 191 -3.70 -1.07 12.81
C TYR A 191 -3.70 -1.31 14.32
N PRO A 192 -4.81 -1.01 15.02
CA PRO A 192 -4.88 -1.22 16.45
C PRO A 192 -4.80 -2.72 16.75
N ALA A 193 -3.88 -3.10 17.62
CA ALA A 193 -3.91 -4.39 18.31
C ALA A 193 -4.61 -4.21 19.67
N ARG A 194 -4.83 -5.32 20.39
CA ARG A 194 -5.24 -5.23 21.81
C ARG A 194 -4.21 -4.36 22.57
N PRO A 195 -4.60 -3.62 23.64
CA PRO A 195 -3.67 -2.74 24.37
C PRO A 195 -2.36 -3.40 24.83
N SER A 196 -2.37 -4.73 25.01
CA SER A 196 -1.21 -5.56 25.39
C SER A 196 -0.37 -6.07 24.21
N ARG A 197 -0.70 -5.72 22.96
CA ARG A 197 -0.01 -6.17 21.75
C ARG A 197 0.50 -4.97 20.92
N PRO A 198 1.61 -5.15 20.17
CA PRO A 198 2.12 -4.11 19.29
C PRO A 198 1.10 -3.74 18.20
N ARG A 199 0.90 -2.44 17.94
CA ARG A 199 0.09 -1.94 16.81
C ARG A 199 0.89 -2.05 15.52
N TRP A 200 0.36 -2.63 14.46
CA TRP A 200 1.11 -2.77 13.21
C TRP A 200 1.03 -1.52 12.34
N VAL A 201 2.14 -1.12 11.71
CA VAL A 201 2.23 0.08 10.88
C VAL A 201 2.41 -0.27 9.41
N VAL A 202 1.78 0.51 8.54
CA VAL A 202 1.86 0.39 7.08
C VAL A 202 2.14 1.76 6.48
N ALA A 203 3.14 1.84 5.60
CA ALA A 203 3.31 2.98 4.70
C ALA A 203 2.45 2.79 3.46
N VAL A 204 1.75 3.84 3.04
CA VAL A 204 0.89 3.82 1.86
C VAL A 204 1.22 5.01 0.99
N TRP A 205 1.49 4.80 -0.28
CA TRP A 205 1.47 5.86 -1.28
C TRP A 205 0.31 5.64 -2.25
N SER A 206 -0.51 6.67 -2.41
CA SER A 206 -1.66 6.66 -3.30
C SER A 206 -1.43 7.69 -4.42
N PRO A 207 -1.52 7.28 -5.69
CA PRO A 207 -1.47 8.22 -6.80
C PRO A 207 -2.68 9.16 -6.75
N ASN A 208 -2.57 10.28 -7.43
CA ASN A 208 -3.72 11.03 -7.88
C ASN A 208 -4.34 10.24 -9.05
N LEU A 209 -5.59 9.82 -8.92
CA LEU A 209 -6.26 8.94 -9.89
C LEU A 209 -7.14 9.80 -10.81
N PRO A 210 -6.67 10.37 -11.94
CA PRO A 210 -7.39 11.39 -12.71
C PRO A 210 -8.63 10.86 -13.47
N ASP A 211 -9.36 9.90 -12.92
CA ASP A 211 -10.52 9.28 -13.54
C ASP A 211 -11.70 10.24 -13.61
N GLU A 212 -12.42 10.17 -14.73
CA GLU A 212 -13.71 10.84 -14.89
C GLU A 212 -14.80 10.26 -13.98
N LYS A 213 -14.61 9.01 -13.51
CA LYS A 213 -15.55 8.28 -12.65
C LYS A 213 -14.82 7.73 -11.43
N PRO A 214 -15.48 7.66 -10.26
CA PRO A 214 -14.92 6.95 -9.11
C PRO A 214 -14.53 5.51 -9.48
N PRO A 215 -13.35 5.02 -9.04
CA PRO A 215 -12.90 3.68 -9.35
C PRO A 215 -13.72 2.63 -8.59
N GLU A 216 -14.14 1.57 -9.29
CA GLU A 216 -14.84 0.43 -8.65
C GLU A 216 -13.88 -0.47 -7.85
N SER A 217 -12.60 -0.47 -8.22
CA SER A 217 -11.54 -1.22 -7.54
C SER A 217 -10.21 -0.47 -7.57
N LEU A 218 -9.34 -0.79 -6.62
CA LEU A 218 -7.96 -0.30 -6.58
C LEU A 218 -6.98 -1.45 -6.80
N ASP A 219 -6.04 -1.26 -7.71
CA ASP A 219 -4.90 -2.16 -7.86
C ASP A 219 -3.81 -1.80 -6.84
N TYR A 220 -3.08 -2.81 -6.35
CA TYR A 220 -2.07 -2.64 -5.32
C TYR A 220 -0.73 -3.25 -5.71
N VAL A 221 0.34 -2.55 -5.35
CA VAL A 221 1.69 -3.12 -5.23
C VAL A 221 1.99 -3.20 -3.74
N VAL A 222 2.21 -4.40 -3.22
CA VAL A 222 2.60 -4.64 -1.84
C VAL A 222 4.07 -5.03 -1.81
N PHE A 223 4.88 -4.31 -1.05
CA PHE A 223 6.32 -4.58 -0.96
C PHE A 223 6.76 -4.88 0.48
N TYR A 224 7.44 -6.02 0.66
CA TYR A 224 8.05 -6.41 1.92
C TYR A 224 9.55 -6.12 1.91
N SER A 225 9.99 -5.23 2.81
CA SER A 225 11.41 -5.01 3.05
C SER A 225 12.06 -6.16 3.84
N PRO A 226 13.40 -6.25 3.84
CA PRO A 226 14.13 -7.08 4.77
C PRO A 226 13.75 -6.79 6.23
N HIS A 227 13.91 -7.78 7.10
CA HIS A 227 13.68 -7.62 8.54
C HIS A 227 14.63 -6.59 9.15
N THR A 228 14.12 -5.73 10.04
CA THR A 228 14.93 -4.83 10.86
C THR A 228 15.63 -5.65 11.95
N GLN A 229 16.90 -6.00 11.74
CA GLN A 229 17.70 -6.74 12.74
C GLN A 229 18.00 -5.84 13.94
N LYS A 230 17.97 -6.42 15.16
CA LYS A 230 18.27 -5.73 16.43
C LYS A 230 19.64 -5.04 16.47
N SER A 231 20.61 -5.54 15.69
CA SER A 231 21.95 -4.95 15.57
C SER A 231 21.97 -3.58 14.89
N ASN A 232 21.02 -3.31 14.00
CA ASN A 232 20.98 -2.09 13.18
C ASN A 232 19.82 -1.15 13.55
N PHE A 233 18.90 -1.61 14.40
CA PHE A 233 17.74 -0.87 14.84
C PHE A 233 17.56 -1.09 16.35
N ALA A 234 17.69 -0.01 17.14
CA ALA A 234 17.55 -0.07 18.59
C ALA A 234 16.16 -0.59 19.00
N GLU A 235 16.08 -1.38 20.07
CA GLU A 235 14.80 -1.81 20.64
C GLU A 235 14.03 -0.59 21.19
N VAL A 236 13.16 -0.05 20.34
CA VAL A 236 12.22 1.01 20.69
C VAL A 236 10.88 0.33 21.04
N THR A 237 10.17 0.81 22.08
CA THR A 237 8.83 0.31 22.45
C THR A 237 7.83 0.63 21.34
N TYR A 238 7.73 -0.27 20.37
CA TYR A 238 6.88 -0.13 19.20
C TYR A 238 5.37 -0.03 19.59
N PRO A 239 4.56 0.77 18.88
CA PRO A 239 4.91 1.57 17.70
C PRO A 239 5.66 2.87 17.99
N TYR A 240 5.66 3.36 19.23
CA TYR A 240 6.07 4.74 19.54
C TYR A 240 6.89 4.86 20.83
N GLY A 241 8.08 4.26 20.88
CA GLY A 241 9.13 4.72 21.80
C GLY A 241 9.68 6.04 21.27
N LEU A 242 8.78 7.04 21.17
CA LEU A 242 9.06 8.42 20.89
C LEU A 242 9.95 8.90 22.03
N ALA A 243 11.25 8.91 21.80
CA ALA A 243 12.14 9.64 22.68
C ALA A 243 11.70 11.11 22.62
N LYS A 244 11.29 11.64 23.77
CA LYS A 244 10.84 13.03 23.94
C LYS A 244 11.86 14.03 23.34
N ASP A 245 13.14 13.66 23.32
CA ASP A 245 14.27 14.46 22.85
C ASP A 245 15.32 13.62 22.07
N GLY A 246 14.94 12.55 21.36
CA GLY A 246 15.89 11.61 20.71
C GLY A 246 15.79 11.53 19.17
N PRO A 247 16.88 11.17 18.46
CA PRO A 247 17.08 11.60 17.07
C PRO A 247 16.44 10.77 15.94
N SER A 248 15.65 9.69 16.14
CA SER A 248 15.16 8.94 14.97
C SER A 248 14.02 7.95 15.23
N GLN A 249 12.98 7.99 14.38
CA GLN A 249 12.05 6.87 14.14
C GLN A 249 12.59 5.96 13.04
N THR A 250 13.77 5.37 13.25
CA THR A 250 14.53 4.65 12.22
C THR A 250 13.72 3.56 11.51
N TYR A 251 12.71 3.01 12.19
CA TYR A 251 11.77 2.03 11.62
C TYR A 251 10.84 2.62 10.56
N LEU A 252 10.35 3.83 10.76
CA LEU A 252 9.50 4.53 9.79
C LEU A 252 10.35 5.08 8.64
N ASP A 253 11.60 5.48 8.91
CA ASP A 253 12.54 5.85 7.85
C ASP A 253 12.79 4.73 6.84
N LEU A 254 12.62 3.46 7.22
CA LEU A 254 12.78 2.34 6.30
C LEU A 254 11.83 2.47 5.09
N ALA A 255 10.56 2.78 5.32
CA ALA A 255 9.63 2.94 4.21
C ALA A 255 9.93 4.20 3.40
N LYS A 256 10.30 5.31 4.05
CA LYS A 256 10.71 6.54 3.34
C LYS A 256 11.92 6.28 2.45
N ARG A 257 12.92 5.53 2.92
CA ARG A 257 14.06 5.09 2.10
C ARG A 257 13.62 4.32 0.85
N TYR A 258 12.79 3.28 0.99
CA TYR A 258 12.33 2.50 -0.17
C TYR A 258 11.41 3.27 -1.10
N MET A 259 10.43 3.99 -0.55
CA MET A 259 9.40 4.63 -1.33
C MET A 259 9.86 5.94 -1.97
N LEU A 260 10.66 6.74 -1.25
CA LEU A 260 10.99 8.13 -1.58
C LEU A 260 12.51 8.37 -1.69
N ASP A 261 13.26 8.23 -0.59
CA ASP A 261 14.57 8.90 -0.44
C ASP A 261 15.74 8.16 -1.11
N THR A 262 15.70 6.83 -1.16
CA THR A 262 16.85 6.00 -1.54
C THR A 262 16.55 5.13 -2.76
N TYR A 263 15.42 4.43 -2.79
CA TYR A 263 15.09 3.51 -3.89
C TYR A 263 14.04 4.05 -4.86
N TYR A 264 13.41 5.18 -4.52
CA TYR A 264 12.56 5.96 -5.43
C TYR A 264 11.42 5.15 -6.08
N PHE A 265 10.81 4.21 -5.34
CA PHE A 265 9.70 3.39 -5.87
C PHE A 265 8.51 4.24 -6.31
N VAL A 266 8.14 5.25 -5.52
CA VAL A 266 7.04 6.18 -5.85
C VAL A 266 7.35 6.95 -7.13
N TYR A 267 8.56 7.45 -7.26
CA TYR A 267 8.99 8.17 -8.46
C TYR A 267 8.95 7.26 -9.69
N SER A 268 9.39 6.01 -9.56
CA SER A 268 9.29 5.00 -10.62
C SER A 268 7.84 4.74 -11.02
N MET A 269 6.92 4.65 -10.06
CA MET A 269 5.49 4.50 -10.33
C MET A 269 4.93 5.72 -11.08
N ILE A 270 5.30 6.94 -10.68
CA ILE A 270 4.86 8.19 -11.33
C ILE A 270 5.41 8.30 -12.76
N ALA A 271 6.72 8.08 -12.93
CA ALA A 271 7.40 8.12 -14.22
C ALA A 271 6.76 7.14 -15.23
N GLN A 272 6.31 5.99 -14.75
CA GLN A 272 5.61 4.98 -15.54
C GLN A 272 4.09 5.15 -15.58
N ARG A 273 3.56 6.23 -15.01
CA ARG A 273 2.13 6.54 -14.93
C ARG A 273 1.30 5.41 -14.33
N SER A 274 1.88 4.67 -13.38
CA SER A 274 1.18 3.64 -12.62
C SER A 274 0.11 4.28 -11.74
N ARG A 275 -1.06 3.65 -11.74
CA ARG A 275 -2.21 4.04 -10.94
C ARG A 275 -2.46 3.10 -9.76
N ALA A 276 -1.56 2.14 -9.54
CA ALA A 276 -1.65 1.24 -8.40
C ALA A 276 -1.27 1.99 -7.10
N VAL A 277 -1.86 1.56 -5.99
CA VAL A 277 -1.50 2.03 -4.65
C VAL A 277 -0.31 1.20 -4.17
N LEU A 278 0.76 1.86 -3.70
CA LEU A 278 1.91 1.20 -3.10
C LEU A 278 1.69 1.05 -1.60
N VAL A 279 1.79 -0.18 -1.11
CA VAL A 279 1.61 -0.52 0.30
C VAL A 279 2.87 -1.23 0.79
N MET A 280 3.47 -0.73 1.86
CA MET A 280 4.67 -1.31 2.46
C MET A 280 4.42 -1.58 3.95
N PRO A 281 4.09 -2.83 4.32
CA PRO A 281 4.00 -3.24 5.71
C PRO A 281 5.36 -3.10 6.43
N ILE A 282 5.36 -2.57 7.64
CA ILE A 282 6.59 -2.40 8.43
C ILE A 282 6.72 -3.53 9.44
N SER A 283 7.84 -4.24 9.36
CA SER A 283 8.15 -5.37 10.23
C SER A 283 8.68 -4.89 11.58
N ASN A 284 8.09 -5.35 12.68
CA ASN A 284 8.65 -5.20 14.01
C ASN A 284 9.49 -6.44 14.36
N PHE A 285 10.81 -6.39 14.11
CA PHE A 285 11.71 -7.52 14.40
C PHE A 285 11.29 -8.87 13.78
N GLY A 286 10.72 -8.83 12.57
CA GLY A 286 10.18 -10.01 11.89
C GLY A 286 8.67 -10.18 12.04
N ASP A 287 8.05 -9.58 13.06
CA ASP A 287 6.60 -9.63 13.26
C ASP A 287 5.90 -8.66 12.30
N LEU A 288 5.23 -9.23 11.32
CA LEU A 288 4.37 -8.56 10.35
C LEU A 288 2.88 -8.87 10.62
N GLY A 289 2.58 -9.56 11.72
CA GLY A 289 1.26 -9.96 12.17
C GLY A 289 0.34 -10.47 11.05
N PRO A 290 -0.78 -9.78 10.77
CA PRO A 290 -1.77 -10.20 9.77
C PRO A 290 -1.24 -10.19 8.33
N PHE A 291 -0.19 -9.42 8.04
CA PHE A 291 0.28 -9.22 6.68
C PHE A 291 1.05 -10.43 6.16
N THR A 292 1.29 -11.46 6.98
CA THR A 292 1.90 -12.71 6.51
C THR A 292 0.88 -13.78 6.17
N ARG A 293 -0.42 -13.45 6.13
CA ARG A 293 -1.50 -14.33 5.67
C ARG A 293 -2.34 -13.67 4.59
N GLY A 294 -2.82 -14.47 3.64
CA GLY A 294 -3.58 -13.97 2.49
C GLY A 294 -4.83 -13.19 2.88
N GLU A 295 -5.63 -13.73 3.80
CA GLU A 295 -6.87 -13.09 4.26
C GLU A 295 -6.58 -11.84 5.11
N GLY A 296 -5.54 -11.89 5.94
CA GLY A 296 -5.10 -10.76 6.75
C GLY A 296 -4.61 -9.59 5.87
N LEU A 297 -3.82 -9.89 4.85
CA LEU A 297 -3.38 -8.90 3.87
C LEU A 297 -4.56 -8.38 3.03
N TYR A 298 -5.45 -9.24 2.56
CA TYR A 298 -6.61 -8.82 1.79
C TYR A 298 -7.52 -7.87 2.58
N ARG A 299 -7.81 -8.20 3.84
CA ARG A 299 -8.51 -7.29 4.75
C ARG A 299 -7.76 -5.97 4.90
N ALA A 300 -6.45 -6.01 5.11
CA ALA A 300 -5.65 -4.80 5.21
C ALA A 300 -5.73 -3.91 3.96
N LEU A 301 -5.72 -4.48 2.76
CA LEU A 301 -5.89 -3.71 1.53
C LEU A 301 -7.30 -3.09 1.41
N ARG A 302 -8.35 -3.76 1.90
CA ARG A 302 -9.70 -3.16 2.01
C ARG A 302 -9.73 -1.99 2.99
N GLU A 303 -9.03 -2.12 4.12
CA GLU A 303 -8.90 -1.06 5.12
C GLU A 303 -8.13 0.15 4.57
N VAL A 304 -7.08 -0.07 3.77
CA VAL A 304 -6.40 0.97 3.00
C VAL A 304 -7.36 1.64 2.01
N GLY A 305 -8.12 0.87 1.24
CA GLY A 305 -9.12 1.39 0.30
C GLY A 305 -10.19 2.25 0.98
N LEU A 306 -10.72 1.77 2.12
CA LEU A 306 -11.66 2.51 2.96
C LEU A 306 -11.04 3.82 3.48
N PHE A 307 -9.81 3.76 3.99
CA PHE A 307 -9.08 4.95 4.44
C PHE A 307 -8.89 5.96 3.30
N LEU A 308 -8.48 5.52 2.12
CA LEU A 308 -8.31 6.41 0.96
C LEU A 308 -9.65 7.01 0.50
N HIS A 309 -10.75 6.26 0.61
CA HIS A 309 -12.09 6.77 0.35
C HIS A 309 -12.53 7.81 1.39
N ARG A 310 -12.20 7.60 2.67
CA ARG A 310 -12.34 8.58 3.76
C ARG A 310 -11.51 9.86 3.51
N GLN A 311 -10.33 9.73 2.91
CA GLN A 311 -9.48 10.85 2.47
C GLN A 311 -9.93 11.48 1.13
N CYS A 312 -11.06 11.05 0.56
CA CYS A 312 -11.58 11.52 -0.72
C CYS A 312 -10.65 11.25 -1.93
N ARG A 313 -9.70 10.31 -1.81
CA ARG A 313 -8.71 9.97 -2.85
C ARG A 313 -9.27 9.09 -3.96
N THR A 314 -10.44 8.50 -3.74
CA THR A 314 -11.16 7.63 -4.68
C THR A 314 -12.40 8.33 -5.25
N SER A 315 -12.40 9.66 -5.23
CA SER A 315 -13.48 10.50 -5.74
C SER A 315 -13.03 11.26 -6.99
N ARG A 316 -13.99 11.74 -7.79
CA ARG A 316 -13.72 12.71 -8.86
C ARG A 316 -13.29 14.10 -8.34
N LEU A 317 -13.44 14.36 -7.04
CA LEU A 317 -13.10 15.64 -6.40
C LEU A 317 -11.63 15.70 -5.95
N GLY A 318 -11.07 14.56 -5.53
CA GLY A 318 -9.70 14.42 -5.02
C GLY A 318 -8.59 14.58 -6.05
N LEU A 319 -8.95 14.92 -7.29
CA LEU A 319 -8.10 14.97 -8.48
C LEU A 319 -7.31 16.27 -8.62
N ARG A 320 -7.60 17.26 -7.76
CA ARG A 320 -6.98 18.57 -7.84
C ARG A 320 -5.79 18.64 -6.88
N PRO A 321 -4.64 19.20 -7.31
CA PRO A 321 -3.56 19.54 -6.39
C PRO A 321 -4.10 20.44 -5.27
N PRO A 322 -3.56 20.35 -4.04
CA PRO A 322 -4.00 21.19 -2.94
C PRO A 322 -3.49 22.60 -3.25
N ARG A 323 -4.38 23.47 -3.72
CA ARG A 323 -4.07 24.85 -4.08
C ARG A 323 -5.14 25.74 -3.46
N PRO A 324 -4.79 26.91 -2.91
CA PRO A 324 -5.79 27.86 -2.42
C PRO A 324 -6.90 28.11 -3.46
N PRO A 325 -8.18 28.17 -3.05
CA PRO A 325 -8.70 28.13 -1.68
C PRO A 325 -8.89 26.71 -1.11
N ASN A 326 -8.60 25.66 -1.89
CA ASN A 326 -8.77 24.25 -1.52
C ASN A 326 -7.62 23.78 -0.61
N VAL A 327 -7.51 24.40 0.56
CA VAL A 327 -6.55 24.02 1.59
C VAL A 327 -6.98 22.67 2.16
N LEU A 328 -6.01 21.79 2.29
CA LEU A 328 -6.17 20.57 3.06
C LEU A 328 -6.32 20.96 4.53
N GLU A 329 -7.53 20.85 5.04
CA GLU A 329 -7.88 21.04 6.42
C GLU A 329 -8.05 19.70 7.12
N LEU A 330 -7.74 19.68 8.40
CA LEU A 330 -7.89 18.48 9.21
C LEU A 330 -9.36 18.34 9.63
N ALA A 331 -10.03 17.30 9.13
CA ALA A 331 -11.36 16.85 9.53
C ALA A 331 -11.22 15.58 10.38
N GLY A 332 -11.08 15.75 11.70
CA GLY A 332 -10.66 14.65 12.60
C GLY A 332 -9.15 14.37 12.49
N PRO A 333 -8.69 13.11 12.42
CA PRO A 333 -7.28 12.81 12.10
C PRO A 333 -6.97 12.92 10.59
N ASN A 334 -8.01 13.11 9.77
CA ASN A 334 -7.93 13.04 8.31
C ASN A 334 -7.64 14.42 7.73
N LEU A 335 -6.70 14.51 6.82
CA LEU A 335 -6.37 15.73 6.10
C LEU A 335 -7.22 15.78 4.81
N ARG A 336 -8.35 16.49 4.85
CA ARG A 336 -9.34 16.59 3.77
C ARG A 336 -9.35 17.98 3.15
N VAL A 337 -9.83 18.14 1.92
CA VAL A 337 -10.16 19.47 1.40
C VAL A 337 -11.40 19.97 2.14
N ASN A 338 -11.40 21.21 2.64
CA ASN A 338 -12.58 21.83 3.25
C ASN A 338 -13.61 22.18 2.16
N THR A 339 -14.27 21.16 1.62
CA THR A 339 -15.43 21.33 0.74
C THR A 339 -16.67 20.87 1.50
N PRO A 340 -17.67 21.75 1.70
CA PRO A 340 -18.80 21.48 2.59
C PRO A 340 -19.80 20.43 2.07
N SER A 341 -19.64 19.91 0.84
CA SER A 341 -20.58 18.94 0.26
C SER A 341 -19.89 17.80 -0.49
N ILE A 342 -20.20 16.58 -0.08
CA ILE A 342 -19.90 15.32 -0.77
C ILE A 342 -21.22 14.82 -1.38
N ALA A 343 -21.27 14.72 -2.71
CA ALA A 343 -22.37 14.08 -3.42
C ALA A 343 -22.06 12.60 -3.71
N ALA A 344 -23.03 11.69 -3.60
CA ALA A 344 -22.86 10.27 -3.90
C ALA A 344 -22.20 10.00 -5.26
N GLY A 345 -22.60 10.73 -6.31
CA GLY A 345 -22.02 10.59 -7.65
C GLY A 345 -20.55 11.03 -7.75
N SER A 346 -20.03 11.77 -6.76
CA SER A 346 -18.63 12.17 -6.73
C SER A 346 -17.70 11.08 -6.19
N PHE A 347 -18.22 10.14 -5.40
CA PHE A 347 -17.41 9.15 -4.65
C PHE A 347 -17.71 7.70 -5.03
N GLY A 348 -18.93 7.39 -5.48
CA GLY A 348 -19.32 5.99 -5.70
C GLY A 348 -19.24 5.15 -4.41
N PRO A 349 -19.34 3.81 -4.52
CA PRO A 349 -19.09 2.92 -3.39
C PRO A 349 -17.61 2.92 -2.99
N VAL A 350 -17.29 2.45 -1.78
CA VAL A 350 -15.92 2.18 -1.37
C VAL A 350 -15.28 1.18 -2.36
N PRO A 351 -14.13 1.48 -2.96
CA PRO A 351 -13.53 0.59 -3.96
C PRO A 351 -13.16 -0.76 -3.39
N THR A 352 -13.36 -1.81 -4.19
CA THR A 352 -12.90 -3.16 -3.86
C THR A 352 -11.40 -3.32 -4.11
N VAL A 353 -10.83 -4.43 -3.65
CA VAL A 353 -9.45 -4.79 -4.00
C VAL A 353 -9.45 -5.40 -5.40
N GLY A 354 -8.72 -4.76 -6.32
CA GLY A 354 -8.48 -5.23 -7.68
C GLY A 354 -7.29 -6.18 -7.74
N LYS A 355 -6.40 -5.95 -8.70
CA LYS A 355 -5.20 -6.78 -8.91
C LYS A 355 -4.09 -6.40 -7.93
N VAL A 356 -3.38 -7.40 -7.45
CA VAL A 356 -2.29 -7.24 -6.47
C VAL A 356 -1.00 -7.86 -6.99
N ALA A 357 0.07 -7.09 -6.94
CA ALA A 357 1.45 -7.55 -7.08
C ALA A 357 2.10 -7.58 -5.69
N ILE A 358 2.75 -8.70 -5.36
CA ILE A 358 3.43 -8.89 -4.08
C ILE A 358 4.92 -9.00 -4.34
N GLY A 359 5.70 -8.08 -3.78
CA GLY A 359 7.14 -8.04 -3.90
C GLY A 359 7.87 -8.24 -2.57
N GLY A 360 9.05 -8.87 -2.63
CA GLY A 360 9.96 -8.97 -1.49
C GLY A 360 11.40 -8.80 -1.92
N PHE A 361 12.20 -8.10 -1.11
CA PHE A 361 13.65 -8.00 -1.31
C PHE A 361 14.43 -8.74 -0.23
N SER A 362 15.46 -9.50 -0.62
CA SER A 362 16.32 -10.25 0.31
C SER A 362 15.50 -11.11 1.28
N THR A 363 15.57 -10.89 2.60
CA THR A 363 14.78 -11.65 3.59
C THR A 363 13.29 -11.28 3.60
N GLY A 364 12.92 -10.14 3.00
CA GLY A 364 11.53 -9.73 2.77
C GLY A 364 10.75 -10.68 1.86
N ILE A 365 11.41 -11.58 1.14
CA ILE A 365 10.73 -12.65 0.39
C ILE A 365 10.09 -13.70 1.33
N SER A 366 10.54 -13.80 2.58
CA SER A 366 10.02 -14.78 3.56
C SER A 366 8.52 -14.62 3.82
N PRO A 367 7.98 -13.44 4.18
CA PRO A 367 6.53 -13.25 4.33
C PRO A 367 5.76 -13.50 3.02
N VAL A 368 6.34 -13.21 1.84
CA VAL A 368 5.71 -13.49 0.54
C VAL A 368 5.48 -14.99 0.35
N LYS A 369 6.48 -15.82 0.71
CA LYS A 369 6.32 -17.28 0.72
C LYS A 369 5.24 -17.73 1.71
N GLY A 370 5.11 -17.02 2.84
CA GLY A 370 4.07 -17.22 3.85
C GLY A 370 2.64 -16.88 3.40
N LEU A 371 2.46 -16.20 2.26
CA LEU A 371 1.15 -15.95 1.64
C LEU A 371 0.69 -17.05 0.69
N MET A 372 1.62 -17.90 0.23
CA MET A 372 1.34 -19.05 -0.63
C MET A 372 0.81 -20.32 0.08
N PRO A 373 0.92 -20.53 1.42
CA PRO A 373 0.60 -21.78 2.06
C PRO A 373 -0.88 -21.83 2.49
N GLU A 374 -1.73 -22.03 1.50
CA GLU A 374 -2.77 -23.06 1.60
C GLU A 374 -2.41 -24.29 0.75
N SER A 375 -1.16 -24.31 0.30
CA SER A 375 -0.49 -25.38 -0.41
C SER A 375 0.33 -26.29 0.53
N GLY A 376 0.14 -26.18 1.86
CA GLY A 376 0.67 -27.12 2.85
C GLY A 376 2.09 -26.86 3.37
N PHE A 377 2.59 -25.61 3.32
CA PHE A 377 3.96 -25.28 3.74
C PHE A 377 3.97 -24.29 4.92
N THR A 378 4.21 -24.76 6.15
CA THR A 378 4.36 -23.88 7.31
C THR A 378 5.77 -23.29 7.30
N VAL A 379 5.94 -22.06 6.85
CA VAL A 379 7.18 -21.33 7.13
C VAL A 379 7.18 -21.05 8.63
N SER A 380 8.24 -21.45 9.33
CA SER A 380 8.51 -21.03 10.71
C SER A 380 8.81 -19.53 10.71
N THR A 381 7.76 -18.73 10.57
CA THR A 381 7.85 -17.31 10.91
C THR A 381 7.84 -17.25 12.42
N ARG A 382 8.75 -16.47 13.05
CA ARG A 382 8.74 -16.19 14.49
C ARG A 382 7.48 -15.42 14.96
N ASN A 383 6.41 -15.44 14.16
CA ASN A 383 5.27 -14.55 14.25
C ASN A 383 4.23 -15.12 15.20
N SER A 384 3.63 -14.23 15.97
CA SER A 384 2.50 -14.56 16.83
C SER A 384 1.39 -15.25 16.03
N PRO A 385 0.65 -16.21 16.62
CA PRO A 385 -0.51 -16.81 15.96
C PRO A 385 -1.50 -15.71 15.55
N PHE A 386 -1.90 -15.74 14.28
CA PHE A 386 -2.93 -14.88 13.72
C PHE A 386 -4.23 -15.04 14.52
N ASP A 387 -4.62 -13.97 15.24
CA ASP A 387 -5.88 -13.95 15.98
C ASP A 387 -7.03 -13.67 15.02
N SER A 388 -7.51 -14.74 14.39
CA SER A 388 -8.52 -14.69 13.33
C SER A 388 -9.84 -14.04 13.81
N SER A 389 -10.14 -14.10 15.11
CA SER A 389 -11.28 -13.43 15.73
C SER A 389 -11.14 -11.90 15.70
N LEU A 390 -9.93 -11.40 15.95
CA LEU A 390 -9.61 -9.98 15.86
C LEU A 390 -9.69 -9.51 14.41
N TRP A 391 -9.36 -10.34 13.43
CA TRP A 391 -9.42 -9.97 12.01
C TRP A 391 -10.78 -10.19 11.33
N GLY A 392 -11.79 -10.65 12.09
CA GLY A 392 -13.10 -10.98 11.53
C GLY A 392 -13.02 -12.09 10.47
N VAL A 393 -11.96 -12.90 10.52
CA VAL A 393 -11.77 -14.11 9.71
C VAL A 393 -12.00 -15.27 10.66
N PRO A 394 -13.24 -15.74 10.90
CA PRO A 394 -13.45 -16.81 11.87
C PRO A 394 -12.65 -18.06 11.44
N PRO A 395 -12.22 -18.91 12.40
CA PRO A 395 -11.54 -20.16 12.09
C PRO A 395 -12.35 -20.97 11.07
N GLY A 396 -11.76 -21.30 9.92
CA GLY A 396 -12.47 -21.91 8.79
C GLY A 396 -12.86 -20.96 7.64
N GLY A 397 -12.42 -19.69 7.67
CA GLY A 397 -12.48 -18.78 6.51
C GLY A 397 -13.82 -18.08 6.30
N GLY A 398 -14.46 -17.57 7.36
CA GLY A 398 -15.77 -16.91 7.21
C GLY A 398 -15.78 -15.66 6.30
N THR A 399 -17.00 -15.31 5.87
CA THR A 399 -17.53 -14.22 5.00
C THR A 399 -16.69 -13.60 3.88
N ILE A 400 -15.37 -13.47 3.98
CA ILE A 400 -14.51 -13.28 2.81
C ILE A 400 -14.00 -14.66 2.40
N PRO A 401 -14.49 -15.21 1.28
CA PRO A 401 -13.89 -16.42 0.80
C PRO A 401 -12.47 -16.07 0.37
N LEU A 402 -11.52 -16.79 0.93
CA LEU A 402 -10.14 -16.95 0.49
C LEU A 402 -9.94 -16.89 -1.04
N SER A 403 -10.92 -17.36 -1.81
CA SER A 403 -10.95 -17.22 -3.27
C SER A 403 -10.82 -15.76 -3.74
N SER A 404 -11.34 -14.79 -3.00
CA SER A 404 -11.23 -13.36 -3.30
C SER A 404 -9.77 -12.89 -3.25
N TRP A 405 -9.03 -13.29 -2.20
CA TRP A 405 -7.59 -13.03 -2.11
C TRP A 405 -6.85 -13.73 -3.26
N ARG A 406 -7.10 -15.03 -3.46
CA ARG A 406 -6.46 -15.82 -4.52
C ARG A 406 -6.69 -15.22 -5.91
N ASN A 407 -7.89 -14.72 -6.18
CA ASN A 407 -8.23 -14.09 -7.45
C ASN A 407 -7.58 -12.72 -7.61
N SER A 408 -7.35 -12.00 -6.52
CA SER A 408 -6.73 -10.67 -6.52
C SER A 408 -5.21 -10.75 -6.70
N TRP A 409 -4.54 -11.80 -6.21
CA TRP A 409 -3.09 -11.93 -6.33
C TRP A 409 -2.68 -12.40 -7.74
N HIS A 410 -2.18 -11.45 -8.54
CA HIS A 410 -1.81 -11.66 -9.94
C HIS A 410 -0.31 -11.77 -10.19
N GLU A 411 0.51 -11.04 -9.44
CA GLU A 411 1.95 -11.01 -9.71
C GLU A 411 2.79 -11.25 -8.47
N LEU A 412 3.89 -11.99 -8.64
CA LEU A 412 4.95 -12.10 -7.66
C LEU A 412 6.22 -11.46 -8.17
N TRP A 413 6.83 -10.62 -7.34
CA TRP A 413 8.09 -9.96 -7.60
C TRP A 413 9.15 -10.42 -6.59
N ASP A 414 10.11 -11.21 -7.06
CA ASP A 414 11.26 -11.67 -6.28
C ASP A 414 12.49 -10.83 -6.64
N LEU A 415 12.84 -9.91 -5.75
CA LEU A 415 13.96 -9.01 -5.90
C LEU A 415 15.10 -9.57 -5.05
N ASP A 416 15.99 -10.37 -5.62
CA ASP A 416 17.20 -10.85 -4.96
C ASP A 416 16.92 -11.58 -3.63
N GLY A 417 15.83 -12.36 -3.63
CA GLY A 417 15.31 -13.07 -2.47
C GLY A 417 16.34 -14.01 -1.83
N PHE A 418 16.28 -14.10 -0.51
CA PHE A 418 17.09 -15.04 0.26
C PHE A 418 16.30 -16.33 0.50
N HIS A 419 16.70 -17.44 -0.13
CA HIS A 419 15.96 -18.70 -0.11
C HIS A 419 16.45 -19.85 0.80
N PRO A 420 17.57 -19.79 1.56
CA PRO A 420 17.98 -20.94 2.35
C PRO A 420 17.04 -21.28 3.51
N ASP A 421 16.39 -20.27 4.14
CA ASP A 421 15.47 -20.45 5.27
C ASP A 421 14.17 -21.23 4.94
N THR A 422 13.96 -21.58 3.67
CA THR A 422 12.78 -22.32 3.19
C THR A 422 13.14 -23.60 2.42
N GLY A 423 14.31 -24.18 2.66
CA GLY A 423 14.76 -25.38 1.94
C GLY A 423 15.38 -25.09 0.57
N GLY A 424 15.79 -23.84 0.33
CA GLY A 424 16.47 -23.42 -0.90
C GLY A 424 15.56 -23.22 -2.11
N TRP A 425 16.19 -23.08 -3.27
CA TRP A 425 15.53 -22.90 -4.56
C TRP A 425 14.53 -24.02 -4.92
N PRO A 426 14.83 -25.32 -4.75
CA PRO A 426 13.89 -26.38 -5.12
C PRO A 426 12.51 -26.24 -4.45
N ALA A 427 12.50 -26.06 -3.13
CA ALA A 427 11.26 -25.89 -2.37
C ALA A 427 10.50 -24.62 -2.77
N TYR A 428 11.23 -23.53 -3.05
CA TYR A 428 10.61 -22.29 -3.53
C TYR A 428 10.00 -22.45 -4.93
N LEU A 429 10.66 -23.16 -5.85
CA LEU A 429 10.13 -23.41 -7.19
C LEU A 429 8.88 -24.30 -7.17
N ASP A 430 8.81 -25.28 -6.27
CA ASP A 430 7.60 -26.09 -6.05
C ASP A 430 6.44 -25.24 -5.52
N LEU A 431 6.73 -24.34 -4.58
CA LEU A 431 5.74 -23.42 -4.03
C LEU A 431 5.22 -22.45 -5.11
N LEU A 432 6.12 -21.87 -5.91
CA LEU A 432 5.76 -21.03 -7.06
C LEU A 432 4.92 -21.78 -8.09
N LEU A 433 5.21 -23.06 -8.35
CA LEU A 433 4.44 -23.86 -9.30
C LEU A 433 3.01 -24.07 -8.81
N ARG A 434 2.83 -24.37 -7.52
CA ARG A 434 1.49 -24.52 -6.93
C ARG A 434 0.71 -23.22 -7.05
N TRP A 435 1.31 -22.11 -6.62
CA TRP A 435 0.72 -20.78 -6.75
C TRP A 435 0.39 -20.43 -8.21
N ALA A 436 1.32 -20.58 -9.14
CA ALA A 436 1.10 -20.21 -10.54
C ALA A 436 -0.01 -21.04 -11.23
N ARG A 437 -0.29 -22.26 -10.74
CA ARG A 437 -1.35 -23.14 -11.27
C ARG A 437 -2.76 -22.80 -10.80
N GLU A 438 -2.91 -22.06 -9.70
CA GLU A 438 -4.24 -21.66 -9.22
C GLU A 438 -4.93 -20.65 -10.16
N ASN A 439 -4.14 -19.92 -10.96
CA ASN A 439 -4.67 -18.97 -11.94
C ASN A 439 -3.67 -18.76 -13.09
N GLU A 440 -4.09 -19.11 -14.31
CA GLU A 440 -3.25 -19.02 -15.51
C GLU A 440 -2.86 -17.58 -15.89
N ALA A 441 -3.56 -16.56 -15.38
CA ALA A 441 -3.21 -15.16 -15.57
C ALA A 441 -2.09 -14.67 -14.64
N ARG A 442 -1.59 -15.51 -13.71
CA ARG A 442 -0.52 -15.14 -12.79
C ARG A 442 0.83 -15.03 -13.50
N ALA A 443 1.62 -14.04 -13.06
CA ALA A 443 2.96 -13.80 -13.56
C ALA A 443 4.03 -13.80 -12.45
N VAL A 444 5.21 -14.32 -12.77
CA VAL A 444 6.38 -14.36 -11.88
C VAL A 444 7.49 -13.49 -12.43
N ARG A 445 8.02 -12.57 -11.62
CA ARG A 445 9.12 -11.70 -12.02
C ARG A 445 10.26 -11.86 -11.04
N THR A 446 11.43 -12.29 -11.52
CA THR A 446 12.62 -12.53 -10.71
C THR A 446 13.78 -11.68 -11.21
N TYR A 447 14.51 -11.08 -10.29
CA TYR A 447 15.74 -10.33 -10.57
C TYR A 447 16.74 -10.70 -9.49
N HIS A 448 17.90 -11.27 -9.84
CA HIS A 448 18.86 -11.77 -8.86
C HIS A 448 20.31 -11.40 -9.19
N SER A 449 21.09 -11.10 -8.15
CA SER A 449 22.55 -11.00 -8.22
C SER A 449 23.20 -12.39 -8.22
N SER A 450 24.43 -12.53 -8.75
CA SER A 450 25.12 -13.81 -9.02
C SER A 450 25.10 -14.80 -7.85
N ASP A 451 25.19 -14.30 -6.63
CA ASP A 451 25.39 -15.10 -5.43
C ASP A 451 24.09 -15.74 -4.92
N ARG A 452 22.96 -15.36 -5.52
CA ARG A 452 21.62 -15.86 -5.17
C ARG A 452 20.86 -16.37 -6.39
N VAL A 453 21.53 -16.51 -7.54
CA VAL A 453 20.90 -16.78 -8.83
C VAL A 453 19.94 -17.97 -8.79
N PRO A 454 18.71 -17.82 -9.32
CA PRO A 454 17.79 -18.92 -9.51
C PRO A 454 18.38 -19.95 -10.50
N PRO A 455 17.98 -21.23 -10.42
CA PRO A 455 18.34 -22.21 -11.43
C PRO A 455 17.93 -21.73 -12.83
N ASP A 456 18.83 -21.84 -13.81
CA ASP A 456 18.61 -21.37 -15.19
C ASP A 456 17.33 -21.97 -15.78
N PRO A 457 16.33 -21.15 -16.10
CA PRO A 457 15.02 -21.64 -16.54
C PRO A 457 15.00 -22.36 -17.88
N LEU A 458 16.03 -22.22 -18.72
CA LEU A 458 16.12 -22.93 -20.00
C LEU A 458 16.76 -24.31 -19.89
N THR A 459 17.58 -24.53 -18.88
CA THR A 459 18.37 -25.76 -18.73
C THR A 459 17.95 -26.60 -17.52
N HIS A 460 17.38 -25.98 -16.49
CA HIS A 460 16.98 -26.67 -15.27
C HIS A 460 15.68 -27.48 -15.46
N PRO A 461 15.61 -28.75 -15.01
CA PRO A 461 14.51 -29.66 -15.32
C PRO A 461 13.19 -29.41 -14.55
N HIS A 462 13.12 -28.36 -13.73
CA HIS A 462 11.96 -28.12 -12.86
C HIS A 462 10.68 -27.83 -13.66
N LYS A 463 9.56 -28.41 -13.21
CA LYS A 463 8.25 -28.33 -13.90
C LYS A 463 7.70 -26.90 -14.00
N LEU A 464 8.08 -26.01 -13.06
CA LEU A 464 7.75 -24.58 -13.10
C LEU A 464 8.14 -23.94 -14.42
N TRP A 465 9.38 -24.16 -14.86
CA TRP A 465 9.89 -23.49 -16.05
C TRP A 465 9.14 -23.91 -17.29
N ARG A 466 8.94 -25.22 -17.50
CA ARG A 466 8.09 -25.73 -18.58
C ARG A 466 6.67 -25.15 -18.54
N TYR A 467 6.09 -25.00 -17.35
CA TYR A 467 4.76 -24.43 -17.18
C TYR A 467 4.70 -22.93 -17.55
N LEU A 468 5.70 -22.14 -17.15
CA LEU A 468 5.77 -20.71 -17.43
C LEU A 468 6.27 -20.39 -18.86
N THR A 469 7.13 -21.24 -19.44
CA THR A 469 7.73 -21.05 -20.77
C THR A 469 6.96 -21.73 -21.90
N GLY A 470 5.84 -22.41 -21.62
CA GLY A 470 5.09 -23.19 -22.61
C GLY A 470 4.63 -22.41 -23.86
N GLY A 471 4.57 -21.08 -23.80
CA GLY A 471 4.28 -20.19 -24.93
C GLY A 471 5.50 -19.67 -25.70
N GLY A 472 6.73 -20.11 -25.37
CA GLY A 472 7.97 -19.57 -25.92
C GLY A 472 8.53 -18.37 -25.14
N LEU A 473 9.67 -17.84 -25.62
CA LEU A 473 10.31 -16.63 -25.10
C LEU A 473 10.06 -15.47 -26.06
N ASP A 474 9.68 -14.31 -25.51
CA ASP A 474 9.57 -13.05 -26.27
C ASP A 474 10.90 -12.29 -26.28
N VAL A 475 11.70 -12.41 -25.23
CA VAL A 475 13.05 -11.83 -25.15
C VAL A 475 14.01 -12.84 -24.53
N LYS A 476 15.16 -12.98 -25.19
CA LYS A 476 16.30 -13.80 -24.78
C LYS A 476 17.58 -13.03 -25.07
N VAL A 477 18.19 -12.49 -24.02
CA VAL A 477 19.46 -11.77 -24.10
C VAL A 477 20.43 -12.42 -23.13
N THR A 478 21.61 -12.80 -23.61
CA THR A 478 22.72 -13.26 -22.79
C THR A 478 23.95 -12.44 -23.15
N LEU A 479 24.43 -11.65 -22.18
CA LEU A 479 25.65 -10.89 -22.30
C LEU A 479 26.79 -11.69 -21.64
N PRO A 480 27.85 -12.05 -22.38
CA PRO A 480 29.00 -12.74 -21.81
C PRO A 480 29.73 -11.84 -20.80
N ALA A 481 30.58 -12.45 -19.97
CA ALA A 481 31.38 -11.71 -19.00
C ALA A 481 32.35 -10.75 -19.72
N VAL A 482 32.26 -9.46 -19.39
CA VAL A 482 33.21 -8.43 -19.84
C VAL A 482 34.05 -8.00 -18.63
N PRO A 483 35.39 -7.88 -18.74
CA PRO A 483 36.23 -7.41 -17.63
C PRO A 483 35.74 -6.09 -17.05
N GLY A 484 35.58 -6.04 -15.72
CA GLY A 484 35.09 -4.86 -15.00
C GLY A 484 33.58 -4.60 -15.10
N ILE A 485 32.84 -5.34 -15.92
CA ILE A 485 31.39 -5.23 -16.10
C ILE A 485 30.65 -6.54 -15.78
N GLY A 486 31.28 -7.72 -15.83
CA GLY A 486 30.60 -8.99 -15.53
C GLY A 486 29.62 -9.45 -16.62
N ARG A 487 28.87 -10.52 -16.33
CA ARG A 487 27.85 -11.09 -17.23
C ARG A 487 26.44 -10.70 -16.80
N ALA A 488 25.50 -10.77 -17.74
CA ALA A 488 24.08 -10.57 -17.45
C ALA A 488 23.20 -11.40 -18.40
N GLN A 489 22.02 -11.78 -17.95
CA GLN A 489 21.04 -12.50 -18.74
C GLN A 489 19.64 -11.96 -18.45
N GLN A 490 18.83 -11.85 -19.51
CA GLN A 490 17.40 -11.56 -19.43
C GLN A 490 16.64 -12.58 -20.26
N LEU A 491 15.67 -13.23 -19.62
CA LEU A 491 14.73 -14.16 -20.23
C LEU A 491 13.31 -13.74 -19.83
N GLN A 492 12.39 -13.65 -20.79
CA GLN A 492 11.01 -13.29 -20.46
C GLN A 492 10.00 -13.68 -21.53
N ASN A 493 8.75 -13.78 -21.09
CA ASN A 493 7.54 -13.83 -21.88
C ASN A 493 6.42 -13.08 -21.14
N ALA A 494 5.15 -13.30 -21.50
CA ALA A 494 4.01 -12.65 -20.86
C ALA A 494 3.82 -13.03 -19.37
N ARG A 495 4.12 -14.28 -18.98
CA ARG A 495 3.85 -14.82 -17.64
C ARG A 495 5.08 -14.88 -16.75
N TRP A 496 6.26 -14.65 -17.30
CA TRP A 496 7.48 -14.79 -16.55
C TRP A 496 8.57 -13.84 -17.03
N THR A 497 9.35 -13.36 -16.09
CA THR A 497 10.60 -12.63 -16.33
C THR A 497 11.65 -13.12 -15.36
N SER A 498 12.86 -13.40 -15.86
CA SER A 498 14.06 -13.58 -15.07
C SER A 498 15.19 -12.74 -15.60
N VAL A 499 15.78 -11.95 -14.71
CA VAL A 499 17.00 -11.21 -14.96
C VAL A 499 18.04 -11.66 -13.95
N THR A 500 19.21 -12.06 -14.42
CA THR A 500 20.34 -12.48 -13.58
C THR A 500 21.57 -11.68 -13.98
N MET A 501 22.32 -11.20 -13.00
CA MET A 501 23.50 -10.36 -13.24
C MET A 501 24.62 -10.71 -12.27
N ASP A 502 25.85 -10.69 -12.75
CA ASP A 502 27.01 -10.73 -11.86
C ASP A 502 27.08 -9.49 -10.98
N GLU A 503 27.64 -9.62 -9.78
CA GLU A 503 27.86 -8.46 -8.90
C GLU A 503 28.59 -7.32 -9.59
N THR A 504 29.56 -7.63 -10.45
CA THR A 504 30.33 -6.64 -11.22
C THR A 504 29.50 -5.91 -12.29
N TYR A 505 28.38 -6.47 -12.74
CA TYR A 505 27.44 -5.82 -13.65
C TYR A 505 26.51 -4.86 -12.91
N GLN A 506 26.19 -5.20 -11.66
CA GLN A 506 25.42 -4.36 -10.77
C GLN A 506 26.26 -3.20 -10.23
N ARG A 507 27.56 -3.43 -9.96
CA ARG A 507 28.53 -2.45 -9.47
C ARG A 507 28.74 -1.32 -10.47
N ASP A 508 28.56 -0.08 -10.01
CA ASP A 508 28.88 1.11 -10.77
C ASP A 508 30.37 1.48 -10.62
N GLY A 509 31.27 0.70 -11.24
CA GLY A 509 32.71 0.99 -11.19
C GLY A 509 33.29 1.13 -9.76
N ALA A 510 34.43 1.84 -9.65
CA ALA A 510 35.15 2.04 -8.38
C ALA A 510 34.55 3.13 -7.47
N ASN A 511 33.52 3.85 -7.91
CA ASN A 511 32.86 4.90 -7.14
C ASN A 511 31.39 4.51 -6.90
N GLU A 512 31.14 3.99 -5.70
CA GLU A 512 29.87 3.50 -5.17
C GLU A 512 28.70 4.48 -5.33
N ARG A 513 28.08 4.55 -6.51
CA ARG A 513 26.85 5.32 -6.69
C ARG A 513 25.77 4.47 -7.35
N PRO A 514 24.62 4.31 -6.69
CA PRO A 514 23.53 3.56 -7.26
C PRO A 514 22.93 4.30 -8.46
N PRO A 515 22.49 3.56 -9.49
CA PRO A 515 21.99 4.15 -10.72
C PRO A 515 20.60 4.74 -10.41
N LEU A 516 20.46 6.06 -10.28
CA LEU A 516 19.17 6.76 -10.45
C LEU A 516 19.24 8.30 -10.36
N ILE A 517 20.37 8.90 -9.96
CA ILE A 517 20.52 10.36 -9.97
C ILE A 517 21.90 10.69 -10.52
N ASP A 518 22.00 11.78 -11.30
CA ASP A 518 23.28 12.40 -11.64
C ASP A 518 24.17 12.41 -10.39
N ALA A 519 25.38 11.87 -10.54
CA ALA A 519 26.29 11.61 -9.44
C ALA A 519 26.56 12.88 -8.61
N ALA A 520 26.33 14.07 -9.16
CA ALA A 520 26.55 15.36 -8.51
C ALA A 520 25.66 15.67 -7.29
N THR A 521 24.49 15.03 -7.10
CA THR A 521 23.47 15.56 -6.16
C THR A 521 23.14 14.74 -4.89
N ASP A 522 23.59 13.49 -4.72
CA ASP A 522 23.52 12.81 -3.40
C ASP A 522 24.66 11.77 -3.21
N PRO A 523 25.66 12.03 -2.34
CA PRO A 523 26.85 11.19 -2.16
C PRO A 523 26.70 10.09 -1.09
N ARG A 524 25.51 9.88 -0.51
CA ARG A 524 25.30 8.82 0.50
C ARG A 524 24.93 7.54 -0.25
N HIS A 525 25.59 6.39 0.00
CA HIS A 525 25.08 4.99 -0.06
C HIS A 525 26.12 3.96 -0.59
N PRO A 526 26.69 3.06 0.24
CA PRO A 526 27.87 2.26 -0.09
C PRO A 526 27.68 0.74 -0.33
N ASP A 527 26.49 0.18 -0.63
CA ASP A 527 26.34 -1.28 -0.78
C ASP A 527 25.62 -1.74 -2.06
N THR A 528 26.27 -2.66 -2.77
CA THR A 528 25.88 -3.30 -4.03
C THR A 528 24.66 -4.20 -3.90
N HIS A 529 24.45 -4.87 -2.75
CA HIS A 529 23.26 -5.69 -2.49
C HIS A 529 21.96 -4.88 -2.59
N HIS A 530 22.05 -3.56 -2.36
CA HIS A 530 20.94 -2.62 -2.40
C HIS A 530 20.70 -1.97 -3.78
N THR A 531 21.40 -2.42 -4.83
CA THR A 531 21.16 -2.00 -6.21
C THR A 531 20.02 -2.77 -6.87
N SER A 532 19.84 -4.05 -6.53
CA SER A 532 18.81 -4.93 -7.11
C SER A 532 17.40 -4.31 -7.09
N PRO A 533 16.89 -3.77 -5.96
CA PRO A 533 15.54 -3.20 -5.96
C PRO A 533 15.38 -1.96 -6.84
N ARG A 534 16.45 -1.19 -7.06
CA ARG A 534 16.42 0.06 -7.84
C ARG A 534 16.22 -0.17 -9.33
N VAL A 535 16.66 -1.32 -9.84
CA VAL A 535 16.48 -1.72 -11.24
C VAL A 535 15.28 -2.65 -11.37
N ALA A 536 15.15 -3.62 -10.46
CA ALA A 536 14.10 -4.64 -10.52
C ALA A 536 12.70 -4.05 -10.35
N PHE A 537 12.48 -3.16 -9.37
CA PHE A 537 11.16 -2.58 -9.11
C PHE A 537 10.62 -1.79 -10.31
N PRO A 538 11.35 -0.82 -10.89
CA PRO A 538 10.88 -0.14 -12.10
C PRO A 538 10.77 -1.08 -13.30
N LEU A 539 11.63 -2.09 -13.46
CA LEU A 539 11.47 -3.08 -14.53
C LEU A 539 10.15 -3.85 -14.37
N PHE A 540 9.83 -4.29 -13.16
CA PHE A 540 8.62 -5.07 -12.89
C PHE A 540 7.37 -4.22 -13.04
N LEU A 541 7.41 -2.96 -12.60
CA LEU A 541 6.40 -1.97 -12.95
C LEU A 541 6.26 -1.78 -14.46
N GLN A 542 7.35 -1.86 -15.22
CA GLN A 542 7.27 -1.66 -16.66
C GLN A 542 6.53 -2.81 -17.34
N MET A 543 6.61 -4.00 -16.77
CA MET A 543 6.03 -5.21 -17.33
C MET A 543 4.66 -5.54 -16.76
N THR A 544 4.28 -4.94 -15.63
CA THR A 544 2.96 -5.17 -15.03
C THR A 544 1.84 -4.49 -15.82
N ALA A 545 0.67 -5.13 -15.80
CA ALA A 545 -0.57 -4.53 -16.28
C ALA A 545 -1.35 -3.82 -15.16
N LEU A 546 -0.89 -3.93 -13.90
CA LEU A 546 -1.56 -3.36 -12.74
C LEU A 546 -1.57 -1.83 -12.80
N GLY A 547 -2.75 -1.24 -12.56
CA GLY A 547 -2.94 0.20 -12.52
C GLY A 547 -2.60 0.91 -13.83
N ARG A 548 -2.67 0.21 -14.98
CA ARG A 548 -2.46 0.83 -16.29
C ARG A 548 -3.82 1.00 -16.99
N PRO A 549 -4.10 2.16 -17.61
CA PRO A 549 -5.23 2.26 -18.51
C PRO A 549 -5.10 1.22 -19.64
N PRO A 550 -6.21 0.70 -20.20
CA PRO A 550 -6.15 -0.13 -21.39
C PRO A 550 -5.31 0.60 -22.44
N ARG A 551 -4.28 -0.06 -22.98
CA ARG A 551 -3.54 0.53 -24.10
C ARG A 551 -4.52 0.59 -25.28
N PRO A 552 -4.63 1.73 -25.98
CA PRO A 552 -5.50 1.86 -27.15
C PRO A 552 -5.14 0.85 -28.24
#